data_AF-A0A179UMW5-F1
#
_entry.id   AF-A0A179UMW5-F1
#
_cell.length_a   1.000
_cell.length_b   1.000
_cell.length_c   1.000
_cell.angle_alpha   90.00
_cell.angle_beta   90.00
_cell.angle_gamma   90.00
#
_symmetry.space_group_name_H-M   'P 1'
#
loop_
_entity.id
_entity.type
_entity.pdbx_description
1 polymer ?
#
loop_
_entity_poly.entity_id
_entity_poly.type
_entity_poly.pdbx_seq_one_letter_code
_entity_poly.pdbx_strand_id
1 'polypeptide(L)' 'MGDFRGTLCHTAAWPVDLDVRDKRVGLIGTGFTGKQVITAIAGQVKRLTCFQRRRARQRLSPRQDQSRL' A
#
# COMPACT_ATOMS: atom_id res chain seq x y z
N MET A 1 1.40 8.26 21.22
CA MET A 1 2.27 7.78 20.12
C MET A 1 3.62 7.48 20.74
N GLY A 2 4.13 6.24 20.68
CA GLY A 2 5.45 5.98 21.27
C GLY A 2 5.91 4.52 21.29
N ASP A 3 4.98 3.56 21.35
CA ASP A 3 5.38 2.16 21.56
C ASP A 3 5.70 1.41 20.26
N PHE A 4 5.34 1.97 19.11
CA PHE A 4 5.64 1.35 17.83
C PHE A 4 7.11 1.58 17.46
N ARG A 5 7.89 0.50 17.49
CA ARG A 5 9.33 0.50 17.18
C ARG A 5 9.65 0.36 15.69
N GLY A 6 8.65 0.28 14.83
CA GLY A 6 8.83 0.19 13.39
C GLY A 6 8.85 1.55 12.71
N THR A 7 9.16 1.57 11.42
CA THR A 7 9.08 2.79 10.61
C THR A 7 7.63 3.20 10.41
N LEU A 8 7.30 4.45 10.73
CA LEU A 8 6.01 5.06 10.48
C LEU A 8 6.19 6.21 9.50
N CYS A 9 5.48 6.17 8.38
CA CYS A 9 5.49 7.25 7.39
C CYS A 9 4.10 7.46 6.79
N HIS A 10 3.87 8.65 6.25
CA HIS A 10 2.67 8.97 5.50
C HIS A 10 2.96 8.93 4.00
N THR A 11 2.01 8.50 3.17
CA THR A 11 2.24 8.37 1.71
C THR A 11 2.56 9.69 1.02
N ALA A 12 2.12 10.82 1.58
CA ALA A 12 2.48 12.17 1.10
C ALA A 12 3.93 12.60 1.44
N ALA A 13 4.59 11.89 2.36
CA ALA A 13 5.96 12.13 2.80
C ALA A 13 6.70 10.79 2.86
N TRP A 14 6.78 10.12 1.70
CA TRP A 14 7.41 8.81 1.59
C TRP A 14 8.94 8.94 1.74
N PRO A 15 9.58 8.19 2.66
CA PRO A 15 11.03 8.25 2.83
C PRO A 15 11.75 7.68 1.59
N VAL A 16 12.79 8.37 1.12
CA VAL A 16 13.55 7.98 -0.07
C VAL A 16 14.33 6.67 0.09
N ASP A 17 14.68 6.33 1.32
CA ASP A 17 15.48 5.17 1.72
C ASP A 17 14.64 4.02 2.31
N LEU A 18 13.31 4.11 2.23
CA LEU A 18 12.43 3.08 2.77
C LEU A 18 12.45 1.81 1.92
N ASP A 19 13.26 0.83 2.33
CA ASP A 19 13.19 -0.53 1.82
C ASP A 19 12.05 -1.31 2.48
N VAL A 20 11.16 -1.89 1.68
CA VAL A 20 10.02 -2.68 2.16
C VAL A 20 10.21 -4.19 2.01
N ARG A 21 11.31 -4.62 1.37
CA ARG A 21 11.58 -6.04 1.09
C ARG A 21 11.67 -6.86 2.37
N ASP A 22 11.02 -8.03 2.37
CA ASP A 22 10.95 -8.97 3.50
C ASP A 22 10.36 -8.40 4.81
N LYS A 23 9.82 -7.17 4.80
CA LYS A 23 9.21 -6.55 5.98
C LYS A 23 7.73 -6.92 6.11
N ARG A 24 7.23 -6.81 7.34
CA ARG A 24 5.79 -6.88 7.65
C ARG A 24 5.24 -5.45 7.63
N VAL A 25 4.39 -5.13 6.66
CA VAL A 25 3.93 -3.77 6.40
C VAL A 25 2.44 -3.65 6.72
N GLY A 26 2.09 -2.64 7.51
CA GLY A 26 0.72 -2.24 7.77
C GLY A 26 0.37 -1.00 6.95
N LEU A 27 -0.66 -1.07 6.11
CA LEU A 27 -1.14 0.06 5.32
C LEU A 27 -2.51 0.51 5.81
N ILE A 28 -2.62 1.77 6.23
CA ILE A 28 -3.85 2.35 6.73
C ILE A 28 -4.50 3.19 5.62
N GLY A 29 -5.73 2.82 5.25
CA GLY A 29 -6.49 3.51 4.21
C GLY A 29 -6.36 2.85 2.84
N THR A 30 -7.48 2.39 2.30
CA THR A 30 -7.57 1.66 1.02
C THR A 30 -8.24 2.49 -0.09
N GLY A 31 -7.95 3.80 -0.11
CA GLY A 31 -8.37 4.72 -1.18
C GLY A 31 -7.58 4.50 -2.48
N PHE A 32 -7.57 5.48 -3.38
CA PHE A 32 -6.79 5.39 -4.63
C PHE A 32 -5.28 5.28 -4.36
N THR A 33 -4.75 6.18 -3.53
CA THR A 33 -3.35 6.17 -3.09
C THR A 33 -2.97 4.84 -2.44
N GLY A 34 -3.81 4.34 -1.52
CA GLY A 34 -3.58 3.05 -0.87
C GLY A 34 -3.53 1.89 -1.89
N LYS A 35 -4.43 1.86 -2.87
CA LYS A 35 -4.43 0.83 -3.92
C LYS A 35 -3.18 0.87 -4.80
N GLN A 36 -2.68 2.05 -5.15
CA GLN A 36 -1.43 2.18 -5.89
C GLN A 36 -0.25 1.63 -5.08
N VAL A 37 -0.14 2.02 -3.80
CA VAL A 37 0.92 1.52 -2.91
C VAL A 37 0.83 0.01 -2.73
N ILE A 38 -0.37 -0.53 -2.44
CA ILE A 38 -0.60 -1.98 -2.34
C ILE A 38 -0.09 -2.69 -3.59
N THR A 39 -0.48 -2.20 -4.77
CA THR A 39 -0.10 -2.78 -6.05
C THR A 39 1.41 -2.79 -6.26
N ALA A 40 2.10 -1.71 -5.88
CA ALA A 40 3.53 -1.57 -6.07
C ALA A 40 4.36 -2.50 -5.14
N ILE A 41 3.93 -2.67 -3.88
CA ILE A 41 4.76 -3.33 -2.86
C ILE A 41 4.31 -4.75 -2.51
N ALA A 42 3.11 -5.19 -2.91
CA ALA A 42 2.55 -6.48 -2.49
C ALA A 42 3.44 -7.69 -2.85
N GLY A 43 4.17 -7.64 -3.96
CA GLY A 43 5.10 -8.70 -4.37
C GLY A 43 6.51 -8.61 -3.74
N GLN A 44 6.79 -7.57 -2.95
CA GLN A 44 8.13 -7.31 -2.39
C GLN A 44 8.17 -7.55 -0.87
N VAL A 45 7.05 -7.34 -0.18
CA VAL A 45 6.96 -7.45 1.27
C VAL A 45 6.76 -8.91 1.73
N LYS A 46 7.22 -9.25 2.94
CA LYS A 46 6.94 -10.57 3.53
C LYS A 46 5.47 -10.75 3.89
N ARG A 47 4.82 -9.68 4.36
CA ARG A 47 3.39 -9.67 4.65
C ARG A 47 2.83 -8.26 4.57
N LEU A 48 1.78 -8.07 3.77
CA LEU A 48 1.02 -6.83 3.70
C LEU A 48 -0.30 -6.98 4.46
N THR A 49 -0.58 -6.08 5.39
CA THR A 49 -1.86 -6.02 6.11
C THR A 49 -2.52 -4.67 5.87
N CYS A 50 -3.71 -4.69 5.26
CA CYS A 50 -4.45 -3.48 4.90
C CYS A 50 -5.54 -3.19 5.95
N PHE A 51 -5.46 -2.05 6.62
CA PHE A 51 -6.46 -1.59 7.56
C PHE A 51 -7.48 -0.71 6.84
N GLN A 52 -8.67 -1.25 6.64
CA GLN A 52 -9.74 -0.62 5.89
C GLN A 52 -10.86 -0.13 6.81
N ARG A 53 -11.02 1.20 6.93
CA ARG A 53 -12.09 1.80 7.74
C ARG A 53 -13.47 1.69 7.08
N ARG A 54 -13.54 1.83 5.75
CA ARG A 54 -14.78 1.73 4.98
C ARG A 54 -14.54 0.89 3.74
N ARG A 55 -15.51 0.04 3.37
CA ARG A 55 -15.46 -0.69 2.09
C ARG A 55 -15.34 0.30 0.95
N ALA A 56 -14.45 0.03 0.00
CA ALA A 56 -14.28 0.88 -1.16
C ALA A 56 -15.60 0.84 -1.96
N ARG A 57 -16.29 1.98 -2.05
CA ARG A 57 -17.46 2.14 -2.96
C ARG A 57 -17.05 2.10 -4.44
N GLN A 58 -15.76 2.16 -4.73
CA GLN A 58 -15.23 2.10 -6.08
C GLN A 58 -15.23 0.65 -6.56
N ARG A 59 -16.08 0.36 -7.55
CA ARG A 59 -16.04 -0.88 -8.33
C ARG A 59 -14.68 -0.94 -9.02
N LEU A 60 -13.91 -1.99 -8.77
CA LEU A 60 -12.70 -2.25 -9.54
C LEU A 60 -13.16 -2.85 -10.88
N SER A 61 -12.97 -2.12 -11.98
CA SER A 61 -12.98 -2.73 -13.30
C SER A 61 -11.71 -3.58 -13.45
N PRO A 62 -11.77 -4.71 -14.19
CA PRO A 62 -10.55 -5.42 -14.59
C PRO A 62 -9.57 -4.46 -15.24
N ARG A 63 -8.26 -4.65 -14.98
CA ARG A 63 -7.22 -3.89 -15.68
C ARG A 63 -7.45 -4.01 -17.18
N GLN A 64 -7.59 -2.88 -17.85
CA GLN A 64 -7.61 -2.84 -19.29
C GLN A 64 -6.20 -3.20 -19.77
N ASP A 65 -6.10 -4.21 -20.61
CA ASP A 65 -4.84 -4.62 -21.23
C ASP A 65 -4.40 -3.51 -22.20
N GLN A 66 -3.28 -2.87 -21.89
CA GLN A 66 -2.71 -1.78 -22.71
C GLN A 66 -1.76 -2.30 -23.80
N SER A 67 -1.65 -3.61 -24.01
CA SER A 67 -0.81 -4.21 -25.06
C SER A 67 -1.34 -4.04 -26.50
N ARG A 68 -2.44 -3.29 -26.69
CA ARG A 68 -3.07 -3.04 -28.00
C ARG A 68 -2.90 -1.60 -28.51
N LEU A 69 -1.80 -0.93 -28.20
CA LEU A 69 -1.38 0.32 -28.83
C LEU A 69 -0.16 0.08 -29.72
#